data_AF-A0A261F1L9-F1
#
_entry.id   AF-A0A261F1L9-F1
#
_cell.length_a   1.000
_cell.length_b   1.000
_cell.length_c   1.000
_cell.angle_alpha   90.00
_cell.angle_beta   90.00
_cell.angle_gamma   90.00
#
_symmetry.space_group_name_H-M   'P 1'
#
loop_
_entity.id
_entity.type
_entity.pdbx_description
1 polymer ?
#
loop_
_entity_poly.entity_id
_entity_poly.type
_entity_poly.pdbx_seq_one_letter_code
_entity_poly.pdbx_strand_id
1 'polypeptide(L)'
;MGNTTFGNYASGGRVSSVTASGNHASPHVKPSEDPSQAECLSARQVPLRMRKYIDNAALFRCPVCAAASAKAIEEPADNSRDGRDSRDSRDVAEANERMDLHPRGSALVCEAGHTFDVSHKGYVNFVPTQKPLKGYSKAFFEARREFLSWGYYDHVLQAVANVASQAAADACANDRFRVLDAGCAEGYYLRGIRQAIQSTDAKVDKAQANAAQATSGTGPIAPTETLLIGADISKDAVRLAAGGGDPNLWIVDDVANLALADASMDCILNVFTPANYREFRRVLRPGGMLVKVVPGPQHLEQLRRVLGDGDHDEGDVVRIFQRNCDTTAVIPATRTFDVPPERVPTLIGMTPLAFRLDEAQRQKIMVSRITIDARVLVGVLRPDETPDTIAQTTNQSKVNNR
;
A
#
# COMPACT_ATOMS: atom_id res chain seq x y z
N MET A 1 -21.13 -47.41 34.72
CA MET A 1 -20.79 -48.72 35.32
C MET A 1 -19.68 -49.33 34.49
N GLY A 2 -18.63 -49.87 35.11
CA GLY A 2 -17.70 -50.81 34.46
C GLY A 2 -16.43 -50.20 33.87
N ASN A 3 -15.49 -49.90 34.75
CA ASN A 3 -14.05 -49.77 34.52
C ASN A 3 -13.45 -51.17 34.24
N THR A 4 -12.38 -51.31 33.43
CA THR A 4 -11.27 -52.30 33.53
C THR A 4 -10.54 -52.48 32.17
N THR A 5 -9.25 -52.81 32.01
CA THR A 5 -7.99 -52.68 32.78
C THR A 5 -6.84 -53.04 31.81
N PHE A 6 -5.67 -52.46 32.09
CA PHE A 6 -4.30 -52.71 31.62
C PHE A 6 -3.78 -54.16 31.55
N GLY A 7 -2.68 -54.32 30.78
CA GLY A 7 -1.54 -55.23 31.03
C GLY A 7 -1.27 -56.22 29.87
N ASN A 8 -0.05 -56.62 29.51
CA ASN A 8 1.32 -56.41 30.00
C ASN A 8 2.31 -57.18 29.06
N TYR A 9 3.57 -56.73 28.96
CA TYR A 9 4.88 -57.46 28.91
C TYR A 9 5.08 -58.67 27.94
N ALA A 10 6.25 -59.05 27.40
CA ALA A 10 7.65 -58.58 27.34
C ALA A 10 8.48 -59.59 26.51
N SER A 11 9.80 -59.34 26.39
CA SER A 11 10.94 -60.19 25.94
C SER A 11 11.38 -60.03 24.47
N GLY A 12 12.65 -59.90 24.11
CA GLY A 12 13.91 -59.83 24.87
C GLY A 12 15.14 -60.01 23.95
N GLY A 13 16.25 -59.30 24.26
CA GLY A 13 17.64 -59.63 23.86
C GLY A 13 18.09 -59.17 22.45
N ARG A 14 19.34 -58.75 22.17
CA ARG A 14 20.58 -58.61 22.95
C ARG A 14 21.47 -57.53 22.31
N VAL A 15 22.40 -57.08 23.15
CA VAL A 15 23.46 -56.09 23.01
C VAL A 15 24.54 -56.47 21.99
N SER A 16 25.13 -55.49 21.30
CA SER A 16 26.58 -55.41 21.06
C SER A 16 27.01 -53.96 20.83
N SER A 17 28.02 -53.59 21.61
CA SER A 17 28.68 -52.30 21.82
C SER A 17 29.64 -51.89 20.70
N VAL A 18 29.66 -50.61 20.30
CA VAL A 18 30.84 -49.96 19.71
C VAL A 18 30.92 -48.48 20.12
N THR A 19 31.89 -48.21 20.99
CA THR A 19 32.70 -46.99 21.23
C THR A 19 32.12 -45.58 20.98
N ALA A 20 32.05 -44.80 22.06
CA ALA A 20 31.98 -43.36 22.05
C ALA A 20 33.37 -42.74 21.78
N SER A 21 33.46 -41.91 20.75
CA SER A 21 34.51 -40.89 20.62
C SER A 21 33.83 -39.56 20.26
N GLY A 22 34.17 -38.52 21.02
CA GLY A 22 33.55 -37.21 20.92
C GLY A 22 33.88 -36.50 19.60
N ASN A 23 32.97 -35.62 19.18
CA ASN A 23 33.29 -34.55 18.26
C ASN A 23 32.61 -33.26 18.71
N HIS A 24 33.45 -32.33 19.17
CA HIS A 24 33.14 -30.92 19.31
C HIS A 24 32.74 -30.36 17.94
N ALA A 25 31.48 -29.94 17.81
CA ALA A 25 31.04 -29.13 16.68
C ALA A 25 31.57 -27.70 16.87
N SER A 26 32.67 -27.38 16.19
CA SER A 26 33.06 -25.98 15.93
C SER A 26 32.30 -25.49 14.69
N PRO A 27 31.77 -24.26 14.70
CA PRO A 27 31.11 -23.70 13.52
C PRO A 27 32.17 -23.34 12.48
N HIS A 28 32.19 -24.06 11.36
CA HIS A 28 32.93 -23.62 10.19
C HIS A 28 32.28 -22.34 9.65
N VAL A 29 32.88 -21.21 9.98
CA VAL A 29 32.69 -19.93 9.29
C VAL A 29 33.28 -20.12 7.89
N LYS A 30 32.42 -20.12 6.86
CA LYS A 30 32.88 -20.00 5.46
C LYS A 30 33.57 -18.64 5.30
N PRO A 31 34.67 -18.54 4.54
CA PRO A 31 35.33 -17.27 4.29
C PRO A 31 34.33 -16.29 3.67
N SER A 32 34.34 -15.06 4.18
CA SER A 32 33.61 -13.93 3.64
C SER A 32 33.97 -13.73 2.16
N GLU A 33 33.01 -13.95 1.28
CA GLU A 33 33.11 -13.49 -0.10
C GLU A 33 33.18 -11.96 -0.09
N ASP A 34 34.19 -11.44 -0.78
CA ASP A 34 34.43 -10.03 -0.99
C ASP A 34 33.15 -9.36 -1.57
N PRO A 35 32.55 -8.37 -0.89
CA PRO A 35 31.32 -7.72 -1.35
C PRO A 35 31.49 -6.94 -2.67
N SER A 36 32.72 -6.81 -3.19
CA SER A 36 33.01 -6.18 -4.47
C SER A 36 32.88 -7.09 -5.71
N GLN A 37 32.63 -8.40 -5.54
CA GLN A 37 32.56 -9.37 -6.65
C GLN A 37 31.19 -10.04 -6.87
N ALA A 38 30.09 -9.40 -6.44
CA ALA A 38 28.78 -9.83 -6.90
C ALA A 38 28.66 -9.54 -8.41
N GLU A 39 28.95 -10.54 -9.26
CA GLU A 39 28.70 -10.48 -10.69
C GLU A 39 27.28 -9.98 -10.92
N CYS A 40 27.16 -8.81 -11.54
CA CYS A 40 25.90 -8.25 -11.94
C CYS A 40 25.29 -9.23 -12.95
N LEU A 41 24.32 -10.05 -12.49
CA LEU A 41 23.56 -10.94 -13.37
C LEU A 41 23.15 -10.14 -14.59
N SER A 42 23.58 -10.57 -15.78
CA SER A 42 23.26 -9.85 -17.00
C SER A 42 21.74 -9.60 -17.04
N ALA A 43 21.31 -8.40 -17.43
CA ALA A 43 19.89 -8.00 -17.43
C ALA A 43 18.95 -8.95 -18.21
N ARG A 44 19.50 -9.93 -18.96
CA ARG A 44 18.80 -11.01 -19.67
C ARG A 44 18.40 -12.20 -18.77
N GLN A 45 18.98 -12.36 -17.59
CA GLN A 45 18.70 -13.48 -16.67
C GLN A 45 17.65 -13.16 -15.60
N VAL A 46 17.23 -11.91 -15.47
CA VAL A 46 16.22 -11.50 -14.49
C VAL A 46 14.80 -11.77 -15.03
N PRO A 47 13.94 -12.52 -14.32
CA PRO A 47 12.55 -12.74 -14.73
C PRO A 47 11.82 -11.41 -15.03
N LEU A 48 11.03 -11.37 -16.11
CA LEU A 48 10.27 -10.17 -16.52
C LEU A 48 9.46 -9.52 -15.37
N ARG A 49 8.87 -10.34 -14.50
CA ARG A 49 8.14 -9.89 -13.31
C ARG A 49 8.98 -9.09 -12.30
N MET A 50 10.30 -9.24 -12.32
CA MET A 50 11.24 -8.52 -11.47
C MET A 50 11.77 -7.26 -12.17
N ARG A 51 11.83 -7.28 -13.50
CA ARG A 51 12.35 -6.17 -14.32
C ARG A 51 11.58 -4.86 -14.10
N LYS A 52 10.26 -4.93 -13.89
CA LYS A 52 9.45 -3.76 -13.54
C LYS A 52 9.92 -3.01 -12.28
N TYR A 53 10.56 -3.68 -11.32
CA TYR A 53 11.15 -3.02 -10.15
C TYR A 53 12.53 -2.45 -10.45
N ILE A 54 13.32 -3.14 -11.26
CA ILE A 54 14.65 -2.68 -11.69
C ILE A 54 14.54 -1.42 -12.52
N ASP A 55 13.63 -1.41 -13.50
CA ASP A 55 13.40 -0.28 -14.40
C ASP A 55 12.82 0.95 -13.66
N ASN A 56 12.31 0.75 -12.43
CA ASN A 56 11.73 1.77 -11.59
C ASN A 56 12.46 1.91 -10.24
N ALA A 57 13.71 1.44 -10.13
CA ALA A 57 14.44 1.40 -8.86
C ALA A 57 14.58 2.80 -8.22
N ALA A 58 14.81 3.82 -9.04
CA ALA A 58 14.91 5.22 -8.61
C ALA A 58 13.61 5.81 -8.01
N LEU A 59 12.47 5.11 -8.10
CA LEU A 59 11.26 5.51 -7.38
C LEU A 59 11.30 5.14 -5.91
N PHE A 60 12.18 4.21 -5.53
CA PHE A 60 12.23 3.68 -4.18
C PHE A 60 13.39 4.28 -3.39
N ARG A 61 13.09 4.57 -2.12
CA ARG A 61 14.09 4.99 -1.12
C ARG A 61 14.23 3.94 -0.04
N CYS A 62 15.42 3.82 0.53
CA CYS A 62 15.73 2.88 1.59
C CYS A 62 15.00 3.27 2.89
N PRO A 63 14.02 2.48 3.38
CA PRO A 63 13.29 2.78 4.60
C PRO A 63 14.19 2.73 5.85
N VAL A 64 15.26 1.93 5.82
CA VAL A 64 16.21 1.80 6.94
C VAL A 64 17.06 3.07 7.07
N CYS A 65 17.62 3.55 5.95
CA CYS A 65 18.36 4.80 5.94
C CYS A 65 17.45 5.99 6.27
N ALA A 66 16.22 6.01 5.74
CA ALA A 66 15.23 7.05 6.06
C ALA A 66 14.91 7.13 7.55
N ALA A 67 14.69 5.99 8.21
CA ALA A 67 14.44 5.93 9.64
C ALA A 67 15.66 6.37 10.48
N ALA A 68 16.87 6.04 10.04
CA ALA A 68 18.11 6.48 10.70
C ALA A 68 18.28 8.01 10.59
N SER A 69 18.06 8.58 9.40
CA SER A 69 18.13 10.02 9.17
C SER A 69 17.10 10.79 9.99
N ALA A 70 15.87 10.28 10.12
CA ALA A 70 14.83 10.91 10.93
C ALA A 70 15.22 11.00 12.42
N LYS A 71 15.81 9.93 12.97
CA LYS A 71 16.29 9.92 14.37
C LYS A 71 17.42 10.91 14.62
N ALA A 72 18.35 11.05 13.67
CA ALA A 72 19.45 12.01 13.77
C ALA A 72 18.99 13.48 13.76
N ILE A 73 17.77 13.76 13.28
CA ILE A 73 17.18 15.11 13.31
C ILE A 73 16.52 15.40 14.67
N GLU A 74 16.03 14.38 15.37
CA GLU A 74 15.31 14.52 16.65
C GLU A 74 16.22 14.51 17.89
N GLU A 75 17.46 14.03 17.80
CA GLU A 75 18.44 14.13 18.89
C GLU A 75 18.96 15.58 19.02
N PRO A 76 18.85 16.20 20.21
CA PRO A 76 19.41 17.54 20.42
C PRO A 76 20.93 17.46 20.22
N ALA A 77 21.48 18.36 19.40
CA ALA A 77 22.91 18.52 19.28
C ALA A 77 23.48 18.67 20.70
N ASP A 78 24.34 17.73 21.11
CA ASP A 78 25.15 17.90 22.30
C ASP A 78 25.88 19.25 22.19
N ASN A 79 25.91 19.98 23.30
CA ASN A 79 26.41 21.35 23.43
C ASN A 79 27.94 21.42 23.23
N SER A 80 28.45 21.00 22.07
CA SER A 80 29.80 21.29 21.65
C SER A 80 29.87 22.73 21.15
N ARG A 81 30.63 23.55 21.88
CA ARG A 81 30.88 24.98 21.71
C ARG A 81 31.64 25.33 20.42
N ASP A 82 31.14 24.93 19.27
CA ASP A 82 31.72 25.38 17.99
C ASP A 82 30.58 25.80 17.06
N GLY A 83 30.39 27.12 16.98
CA GLY A 83 29.29 27.79 16.29
C GLY A 83 29.32 27.62 14.77
N ARG A 84 29.06 26.41 14.28
CA ARG A 84 28.67 26.13 12.90
C ARG A 84 27.18 25.81 12.85
N ASP A 85 26.41 26.88 12.94
CA ASP A 85 24.96 26.86 12.75
C ASP A 85 24.66 27.01 11.25
N SER A 86 24.67 25.88 10.54
CA SER A 86 23.95 25.65 9.28
C SER A 86 24.32 24.23 8.80
N ARG A 87 23.39 23.26 8.91
CA ARG A 87 23.48 22.07 8.06
C ARG A 87 23.29 22.56 6.64
N ASP A 88 24.32 22.47 5.81
CA ASP A 88 24.30 23.02 4.46
C ASP A 88 23.25 22.24 3.64
N SER A 89 22.58 22.91 2.71
CA SER A 89 21.71 22.30 1.71
C SER A 89 22.36 21.11 0.98
N ARG A 90 23.69 21.11 0.89
CA ARG A 90 24.52 20.00 0.39
C ARG A 90 24.51 18.77 1.30
N ASP A 91 24.54 18.94 2.61
CA ASP A 91 24.53 17.83 3.58
C ASP A 91 23.20 17.05 3.52
N VAL A 92 22.09 17.75 3.23
CA VAL A 92 20.76 17.13 3.06
C VAL A 92 20.64 16.42 1.70
N ALA A 93 21.21 16.99 0.64
CA ALA A 93 21.24 16.37 -0.68
C ALA A 93 22.10 15.09 -0.70
N GLU A 94 23.31 15.13 -0.11
CA GLU A 94 24.18 13.95 0.03
C GLU A 94 23.57 12.87 0.94
N ALA A 95 22.85 13.26 2.00
CA ALA A 95 22.11 12.33 2.83
C ALA A 95 20.93 11.68 2.10
N ASN A 96 20.29 12.39 1.15
CA ASN A 96 19.21 11.85 0.31
C ASN A 96 19.73 10.90 -0.78
N GLU A 97 20.84 11.20 -1.45
CA GLU A 97 21.46 10.32 -2.45
C GLU A 97 21.85 8.96 -1.84
N ARG A 98 22.30 8.92 -0.59
CA ARG A 98 22.59 7.67 0.15
C ARG A 98 21.37 6.79 0.40
N MET A 99 20.16 7.32 0.22
CA MET A 99 18.91 6.59 0.44
C MET A 99 18.34 6.00 -0.84
N ASP A 100 18.83 6.38 -2.02
CA ASP A 100 18.31 5.84 -3.28
C ASP A 100 18.58 4.34 -3.38
N LEU A 101 17.62 3.63 -3.98
CA LEU A 101 17.75 2.20 -4.24
C LEU A 101 18.16 1.94 -5.68
N HIS A 102 19.23 1.16 -5.84
CA HIS A 102 19.78 0.77 -7.12
C HIS A 102 19.56 -0.73 -7.36
N PRO A 103 19.35 -1.16 -8.61
CA PRO A 103 19.18 -2.58 -8.89
C PRO A 103 20.52 -3.32 -8.78
N ARG A 104 20.52 -4.44 -8.05
CA ARG A 104 21.63 -5.41 -8.01
C ARG A 104 21.08 -6.82 -8.15
N GLY A 105 21.20 -7.39 -9.35
CA GLY A 105 20.60 -8.69 -9.68
C GLY A 105 19.07 -8.64 -9.55
N SER A 106 18.50 -9.47 -8.66
CA SER A 106 17.06 -9.51 -8.35
C SER A 106 16.68 -8.75 -7.07
N ALA A 107 17.50 -7.80 -6.64
CA ALA A 107 17.28 -7.03 -5.43
C ALA A 107 17.45 -5.52 -5.69
N LEU A 108 16.89 -4.73 -4.78
CA LEU A 108 17.09 -3.28 -4.68
C LEU A 108 18.05 -3.02 -3.50
N VAL A 109 19.08 -2.19 -3.70
CA VAL A 109 20.16 -2.00 -2.74
C VAL A 109 20.53 -0.53 -2.63
N CYS A 110 20.66 0.00 -1.40
CA CYS A 110 21.18 1.35 -1.18
C CYS A 110 22.71 1.35 -1.03
N GLU A 111 23.33 2.53 -1.04
CA GLU A 111 24.78 2.68 -0.86
C GLU A 111 25.30 2.13 0.48
N ALA A 112 24.48 2.20 1.55
CA ALA A 112 24.81 1.60 2.84
C ALA A 112 24.70 0.05 2.86
N GLY A 113 24.36 -0.59 1.74
CA GLY A 113 24.31 -2.05 1.60
C GLY A 113 23.01 -2.72 2.04
N HIS A 114 22.02 -1.98 2.56
CA HIS A 114 20.70 -2.55 2.85
C HIS A 114 20.07 -3.08 1.57
N THR A 115 19.60 -4.33 1.61
CA THR A 115 19.16 -5.10 0.44
C THR A 115 17.70 -5.53 0.61
N PHE A 116 16.91 -5.34 -0.44
CA PHE A 116 15.50 -5.70 -0.51
C PHE A 116 15.25 -6.60 -1.71
N ASP A 117 15.00 -7.89 -1.46
CA ASP A 117 14.81 -8.87 -2.53
C ASP A 117 13.46 -8.67 -3.23
N VAL A 118 13.48 -8.71 -4.57
CA VAL A 118 12.25 -8.87 -5.35
C VAL A 118 11.82 -10.31 -5.25
N SER A 119 10.71 -10.55 -4.55
CA SER A 119 10.17 -11.90 -4.36
C SER A 119 9.86 -12.57 -5.70
N HIS A 120 10.06 -13.89 -5.79
CA HIS A 120 9.61 -14.68 -6.94
C HIS A 120 8.08 -14.60 -7.17
N LYS A 121 7.31 -14.16 -6.16
CA LYS A 121 5.88 -13.86 -6.26
C LYS A 121 5.56 -12.48 -6.83
N GLY A 122 6.56 -11.65 -7.13
CA GLY A 122 6.39 -10.38 -7.85
C GLY A 122 6.14 -9.14 -6.99
N TYR A 123 6.61 -9.14 -5.73
CA TYR A 123 6.53 -8.00 -4.79
C TYR A 123 7.87 -7.76 -4.09
N VAL A 124 8.08 -6.55 -3.56
CA VAL A 124 9.22 -6.21 -2.69
C VAL A 124 8.73 -6.02 -1.26
N ASN A 125 9.50 -6.46 -0.27
CA ASN A 125 9.16 -6.25 1.15
C ASN A 125 10.09 -5.23 1.80
N PHE A 126 9.57 -4.04 2.08
CA PHE A 126 10.27 -2.96 2.77
C PHE A 126 10.09 -2.98 4.29
N VAL A 127 9.23 -3.88 4.80
CA VAL A 127 8.97 -4.09 6.24
C VAL A 127 9.36 -5.52 6.61
N PRO A 128 10.66 -5.85 6.71
CA PRO A 128 11.12 -7.21 6.95
C PRO A 128 10.73 -7.73 8.35
N THR A 129 10.61 -6.84 9.34
CA THR A 129 10.16 -7.18 10.69
C THR A 129 8.79 -6.58 10.93
N GLN A 130 7.76 -7.42 10.90
CA GLN A 130 6.38 -7.00 11.13
C GLN A 130 5.79 -7.75 12.32
N LYS A 131 5.15 -7.02 13.24
CA LYS A 131 4.30 -7.65 14.27
C LYS A 131 3.05 -8.23 13.59
N PRO A 132 2.58 -9.42 13.98
CA PRO A 132 1.33 -9.96 13.44
C PRO A 132 0.18 -8.97 13.59
N LEU A 133 -0.51 -8.69 12.48
CA LEU A 133 -1.69 -7.83 12.47
C LEU A 133 -2.89 -8.61 13.02
N LYS A 134 -3.42 -8.19 14.16
CA LYS A 134 -4.57 -8.86 14.77
C LYS A 134 -5.79 -8.77 13.85
N GLY A 135 -6.35 -9.92 13.48
CA GLY A 135 -7.55 -10.03 12.64
C GLY A 135 -7.30 -10.01 11.12
N TYR A 136 -6.13 -9.56 10.67
CA TYR A 136 -5.77 -9.45 9.24
C TYR A 136 -4.92 -10.65 8.78
N SER A 137 -5.49 -11.85 8.87
CA SER A 137 -4.82 -13.08 8.40
C SER A 137 -4.97 -13.29 6.89
N LYS A 138 -4.21 -14.23 6.33
CA LYS A 138 -4.44 -14.72 4.95
C LYS A 138 -5.91 -15.05 4.66
N ALA A 139 -6.60 -15.74 5.57
CA ALA A 139 -8.01 -16.11 5.41
C ALA A 139 -8.94 -14.89 5.33
N PHE A 140 -8.64 -13.81 6.06
CA PHE A 140 -9.38 -12.55 5.97
C PHE A 140 -9.31 -11.95 4.55
N PHE A 141 -8.10 -11.88 3.98
CA PHE A 141 -7.91 -11.34 2.64
C PHE A 141 -8.44 -12.27 1.53
N GLU A 142 -8.46 -13.58 1.75
CA GLU A 142 -9.10 -14.54 0.83
C GLU A 142 -10.62 -14.36 0.83
N ALA A 143 -11.27 -14.28 1.99
CA ALA A 143 -12.69 -13.97 2.10
C ALA A 143 -13.02 -12.60 1.48
N ARG A 144 -12.17 -11.60 1.71
CA ARG A 144 -12.33 -10.26 1.13
C ARG A 144 -12.27 -10.29 -0.39
N ARG A 145 -11.28 -10.96 -0.96
CA ARG A 145 -11.15 -11.13 -2.42
C ARG A 145 -12.38 -11.82 -3.00
N GLU A 146 -12.85 -12.88 -2.36
CA GLU A 146 -14.05 -13.60 -2.79
C GLU A 146 -15.28 -12.70 -2.75
N PHE A 147 -15.53 -12.01 -1.64
CA PHE A 147 -16.69 -11.13 -1.50
C PHE A 147 -16.70 -9.99 -2.52
N LEU A 148 -15.54 -9.34 -2.71
CA LEU A 148 -15.41 -8.27 -3.69
C LEU A 148 -15.63 -8.77 -5.13
N SER A 149 -15.25 -10.02 -5.43
CA SER A 149 -15.50 -10.62 -6.75
C SER A 149 -16.97 -10.84 -7.09
N TRP A 150 -17.86 -10.78 -6.09
CA TRP A 150 -19.31 -10.84 -6.29
C TRP A 150 -19.94 -9.50 -6.68
N GLY A 151 -19.15 -8.41 -6.73
CA GLY A 151 -19.58 -7.11 -7.26
C GLY A 151 -20.30 -6.18 -6.28
N TYR A 152 -20.37 -6.54 -4.99
CA TYR A 152 -21.02 -5.69 -3.97
C TYR A 152 -20.36 -4.32 -3.79
N TYR A 153 -19.10 -4.16 -4.20
CA TYR A 153 -18.34 -2.90 -4.12
C TYR A 153 -18.09 -2.26 -5.50
N ASP A 154 -18.66 -2.80 -6.58
CA ASP A 154 -18.37 -2.33 -7.94
C ASP A 154 -18.74 -0.86 -8.17
N HIS A 155 -19.80 -0.36 -7.52
CA HIS A 155 -20.18 1.06 -7.63
C HIS A 155 -19.16 1.98 -6.96
N VAL A 156 -18.50 1.54 -5.87
CA VAL A 156 -17.39 2.26 -5.23
C VAL A 156 -16.15 2.19 -6.13
N LEU A 157 -15.85 1.00 -6.66
CA LEU A 157 -14.76 0.80 -7.60
C LEU A 157 -14.91 1.70 -8.82
N GLN A 158 -16.09 1.77 -9.42
CA GLN A 158 -16.38 2.59 -10.59
C GLN A 158 -16.17 4.08 -10.30
N ALA A 159 -16.63 4.56 -9.14
CA ALA A 159 -16.43 5.95 -8.74
C ALA A 159 -14.94 6.31 -8.61
N VAL A 160 -14.15 5.46 -7.96
CA VAL A 160 -12.69 5.64 -7.83
C VAL A 160 -11.99 5.52 -9.18
N ALA A 161 -12.36 4.51 -9.98
CA ALA A 161 -11.75 4.25 -11.28
C ALA A 161 -11.98 5.39 -12.26
N ASN A 162 -13.18 5.99 -12.28
CA ASN A 162 -13.49 7.15 -13.11
C ASN A 162 -12.61 8.35 -12.76
N VAL A 163 -12.41 8.62 -11.46
CA VAL A 163 -11.55 9.73 -11.01
C VAL A 163 -10.10 9.48 -11.43
N ALA A 164 -9.58 8.29 -11.17
CA ALA A 164 -8.20 7.94 -11.51
C ALA A 164 -7.95 7.91 -13.03
N SER A 165 -8.88 7.37 -13.82
CA SER A 165 -8.75 7.33 -15.28
C SER A 165 -8.87 8.70 -15.92
N GLN A 166 -9.74 9.57 -15.39
CA GLN A 166 -9.84 10.95 -15.87
C GLN A 166 -8.55 11.71 -15.57
N ALA A 167 -8.01 11.60 -14.36
CA ALA A 167 -6.75 12.24 -14.00
C ALA A 167 -5.57 11.73 -14.85
N ALA A 168 -5.54 10.43 -15.16
CA ALA A 168 -4.54 9.87 -16.08
C ALA A 168 -4.68 10.45 -17.51
N ALA A 169 -5.91 10.59 -18.01
CA ALA A 169 -6.18 11.17 -19.32
C ALA A 169 -5.83 12.68 -19.38
N ASP A 170 -6.07 13.42 -18.30
CA ASP A 170 -5.71 14.84 -18.22
C ASP A 170 -4.19 15.04 -18.09
N ALA A 171 -3.49 14.04 -17.54
CA ALA A 171 -2.05 14.03 -17.39
C ALA A 171 -1.29 13.79 -18.72
N CYS A 172 -1.97 13.54 -19.85
CA CYS A 172 -1.36 13.30 -21.17
C CYS A 172 -0.36 14.35 -21.67
N ALA A 173 -0.25 15.51 -21.00
CA ALA A 173 0.81 16.49 -21.25
C ALA A 173 2.17 16.16 -20.59
N ASN A 174 2.22 15.21 -19.64
CA ASN A 174 3.42 14.76 -18.94
C ASN A 174 3.58 13.26 -19.22
N ASP A 175 4.67 12.85 -19.86
CA ASP A 175 4.90 11.50 -20.43
C ASP A 175 4.59 10.28 -19.53
N ARG A 176 4.38 10.45 -18.21
CA ARG A 176 4.06 9.40 -17.24
C ARG A 176 3.06 9.87 -16.18
N PHE A 177 2.17 8.96 -15.76
CA PHE A 177 1.24 9.16 -14.65
C PHE A 177 1.38 8.02 -13.63
N ARG A 178 1.57 8.36 -12.35
CA ARG A 178 1.87 7.42 -11.27
C ARG A 178 0.80 7.47 -10.20
N VAL A 179 0.21 6.31 -9.94
CA VAL A 179 -0.82 6.14 -8.91
C VAL A 179 -0.31 5.21 -7.82
N LEU A 180 -0.38 5.66 -6.57
CA LEU A 180 -0.16 4.85 -5.38
C LEU A 180 -1.50 4.48 -4.74
N ASP A 181 -1.78 3.20 -4.54
CA ASP A 181 -2.82 2.71 -3.64
C ASP A 181 -2.21 2.42 -2.27
N ALA A 182 -2.38 3.39 -1.36
CA ALA A 182 -1.86 3.34 0.00
C ALA A 182 -2.85 2.60 0.91
N GLY A 183 -2.57 1.33 1.19
CA GLY A 183 -3.48 0.36 1.82
C GLY A 183 -4.19 -0.52 0.78
N CYS A 184 -3.44 -1.04 -0.20
CA CYS A 184 -4.01 -1.70 -1.38
C CYS A 184 -4.67 -3.06 -1.11
N ALA A 185 -4.47 -3.64 0.08
CA ALA A 185 -4.92 -4.98 0.45
C ALA A 185 -4.58 -6.01 -0.65
N GLU A 186 -5.55 -6.81 -1.08
CA GLU A 186 -5.43 -7.80 -2.16
C GLU A 186 -5.42 -7.21 -3.59
N GLY A 187 -5.42 -5.88 -3.72
CA GLY A 187 -5.27 -5.16 -4.98
C GLY A 187 -6.54 -5.03 -5.83
N TYR A 188 -7.74 -5.14 -5.23
CA TYR A 188 -9.01 -5.05 -5.97
C TYR A 188 -9.17 -3.71 -6.69
N TYR A 189 -9.01 -2.60 -5.98
CA TYR A 189 -9.19 -1.26 -6.56
C TYR A 189 -8.15 -0.93 -7.62
N LEU A 190 -6.87 -1.18 -7.33
CA LEU A 190 -5.79 -0.91 -8.27
C LEU A 190 -5.91 -1.70 -9.59
N ARG A 191 -6.40 -2.95 -9.54
CA ARG A 191 -6.67 -3.73 -10.77
C ARG A 191 -7.85 -3.18 -11.57
N GLY A 192 -8.93 -2.79 -10.91
CA GLY A 192 -10.07 -2.18 -11.61
C GLY A 192 -9.71 -0.84 -12.26
N ILE A 193 -8.84 -0.05 -11.62
CA ILE A 193 -8.30 1.19 -12.20
C ILE A 193 -7.47 0.89 -13.44
N ARG A 194 -6.58 -0.11 -13.39
CA ARG A 194 -5.83 -0.53 -14.59
C ARG A 194 -6.77 -0.87 -15.75
N GLN A 195 -7.83 -1.64 -15.48
CA GLN A 195 -8.81 -2.02 -16.51
C GLN A 195 -9.54 -0.80 -17.07
N ALA A 196 -9.90 0.18 -16.22
CA ALA A 196 -10.56 1.41 -16.65
C ALA A 196 -9.63 2.29 -17.52
N ILE A 197 -8.36 2.43 -17.15
CA ILE A 197 -7.36 3.18 -17.92
C ILE A 197 -7.13 2.52 -19.29
N GLN A 198 -6.87 1.20 -19.31
CA GLN A 198 -6.71 0.45 -20.56
C GLN A 198 -7.93 0.55 -21.49
N SER A 199 -9.13 0.56 -20.92
CA SER A 199 -10.37 0.73 -21.68
C SER A 199 -10.53 2.14 -22.24
N THR A 200 -9.99 3.15 -21.56
CA THR A 200 -10.00 4.55 -22.00
C THR A 200 -8.99 4.75 -23.12
N ASP A 201 -7.75 4.26 -22.95
CA ASP A 201 -6.69 4.29 -23.97
C ASP A 201 -7.17 3.64 -25.27
N ALA A 202 -7.77 2.45 -25.19
CA ALA A 202 -8.30 1.75 -26.37
C ALA A 202 -9.43 2.50 -27.08
N LYS A 203 -10.19 3.35 -26.39
CA LYS A 203 -11.21 4.22 -27.01
C LYS A 203 -10.56 5.43 -27.69
N VAL A 204 -9.55 6.03 -27.06
CA VAL A 204 -8.78 7.16 -27.61
C VAL A 204 -8.06 6.72 -28.88
N ASP A 205 -7.36 5.58 -28.86
CA ASP A 205 -6.65 5.03 -30.02
C ASP A 205 -7.60 4.82 -31.22
N LYS A 206 -8.79 4.26 -30.96
CA LYS A 206 -9.82 4.08 -32.00
C LYS A 206 -10.35 5.40 -32.53
N ALA A 207 -10.62 6.37 -31.65
CA ALA A 207 -11.11 7.69 -32.06
C ALA A 207 -10.06 8.46 -32.88
N GLN A 208 -8.78 8.38 -32.49
CA GLN A 208 -7.66 8.98 -33.20
C GLN A 208 -7.38 8.27 -34.54
N ALA A 209 -7.46 6.94 -34.59
CA ALA A 209 -7.33 6.19 -35.85
C ALA A 209 -8.43 6.58 -36.85
N ASN A 210 -9.65 6.81 -36.37
CA ASN A 210 -10.76 7.29 -37.19
C ASN A 210 -10.57 8.76 -37.63
N ALA A 211 -9.98 9.62 -36.77
CA ALA A 211 -9.72 11.03 -37.08
C ALA A 211 -8.49 11.25 -37.97
N ALA A 212 -7.46 10.40 -37.86
CA ALA A 212 -6.27 10.41 -38.72
C ALA A 212 -6.57 10.00 -40.17
N GLN A 213 -7.70 9.34 -40.41
CA GLN A 213 -8.26 9.14 -41.76
C GLN A 213 -8.98 10.38 -42.32
N ALA A 214 -9.23 11.41 -41.52
CA ALA A 214 -10.01 12.60 -41.91
C ALA A 214 -9.19 13.89 -42.05
N THR A 215 -7.97 13.99 -41.51
CA THR A 215 -7.15 15.21 -41.62
C THR A 215 -5.65 14.93 -41.43
N SER A 216 -4.82 15.44 -42.35
CA SER A 216 -3.36 15.46 -42.25
C SER A 216 -2.90 16.66 -41.41
N GLY A 217 -2.61 16.48 -40.11
CA GLY A 217 -2.02 17.60 -39.37
C GLY A 217 -2.00 17.59 -37.85
N THR A 218 -1.77 16.46 -37.19
CA THR A 218 -1.09 16.36 -35.87
C THR A 218 -0.83 14.86 -35.65
N GLY A 219 0.43 14.48 -35.36
CA GLY A 219 0.77 13.08 -35.08
C GLY A 219 -0.02 12.53 -33.89
N PRO A 220 -0.11 11.19 -33.75
CA PRO A 220 -0.82 10.56 -32.63
C PRO A 220 -0.26 11.04 -31.29
N ILE A 221 -1.13 11.41 -30.36
CA ILE A 221 -0.77 11.69 -28.97
C ILE A 221 -0.39 10.33 -28.37
N ALA A 222 0.88 10.14 -28.00
CA ALA A 222 1.31 8.89 -27.39
C ALA A 222 0.55 8.63 -26.08
N PRO A 223 0.07 7.40 -25.82
CA PRO A 223 -0.60 7.10 -24.56
C PRO A 223 0.36 7.32 -23.38
N THR A 224 -0.12 7.97 -22.32
CA THR A 224 0.65 8.16 -21.09
C THR A 224 0.99 6.82 -20.47
N GLU A 225 2.27 6.57 -20.21
CA GLU A 225 2.68 5.38 -19.49
C GLU A 225 2.18 5.48 -18.03
N THR A 226 1.10 4.76 -17.72
CA THR A 226 0.55 4.72 -16.36
C THR A 226 1.19 3.63 -15.52
N LEU A 227 1.92 4.04 -14.48
CA LEU A 227 2.49 3.16 -13.47
C LEU A 227 1.58 3.13 -12.24
N LEU A 228 1.20 1.93 -11.81
CA LEU A 228 0.37 1.72 -10.64
C LEU A 228 1.17 0.98 -9.58
N ILE A 229 1.13 1.48 -8.35
CA ILE A 229 1.86 0.97 -7.20
C ILE A 229 0.84 0.64 -6.09
N GLY A 230 0.82 -0.58 -5.60
CA GLY A 230 0.02 -0.98 -4.45
C GLY A 230 0.92 -1.20 -3.24
N ALA A 231 0.67 -0.47 -2.16
CA ALA A 231 1.36 -0.58 -0.89
C ALA A 231 0.41 -1.08 0.19
N ASP A 232 0.79 -2.13 0.92
CA ASP A 232 0.05 -2.54 2.12
C ASP A 232 1.02 -3.10 3.15
N ILE A 233 0.77 -2.84 4.42
CA ILE A 233 1.62 -3.36 5.49
C ILE A 233 1.48 -4.88 5.63
N SER A 234 0.36 -5.47 5.20
CA SER A 234 0.12 -6.91 5.24
C SER A 234 0.85 -7.66 4.12
N LYS A 235 1.87 -8.43 4.49
CA LYS A 235 2.54 -9.36 3.58
C LYS A 235 1.57 -10.34 2.91
N ASP A 236 0.58 -10.85 3.63
CA ASP A 236 -0.39 -11.80 3.06
C ASP A 236 -1.29 -11.13 2.00
N ALA A 237 -1.68 -9.87 2.22
CA ALA A 237 -2.48 -9.11 1.26
C ALA A 237 -1.71 -8.84 -0.03
N VAL A 238 -0.48 -8.31 0.10
CA VAL A 238 0.40 -8.02 -1.05
C VAL A 238 0.76 -9.29 -1.82
N ARG A 239 0.94 -10.43 -1.13
CA ARG A 239 1.15 -11.73 -1.78
C ARG A 239 -0.03 -12.16 -2.63
N LEU A 240 -1.26 -11.93 -2.17
CA LEU A 240 -2.46 -12.16 -2.96
C LEU A 240 -2.57 -11.16 -4.11
N ALA A 241 -2.17 -9.91 -3.89
CA ALA A 241 -2.17 -8.84 -4.88
C ALA A 241 -1.25 -9.16 -6.07
N ALA A 242 0.00 -9.53 -5.80
CA ALA A 242 1.03 -9.77 -6.80
C ALA A 242 0.84 -11.06 -7.63
N GLY A 243 -0.09 -11.94 -7.24
CA GLY A 243 -0.30 -13.26 -7.84
C GLY A 243 -0.87 -13.28 -9.26
N GLY A 244 -1.06 -12.13 -9.93
CA GLY A 244 -1.74 -12.00 -11.23
C GLY A 244 -0.83 -11.72 -12.44
N GLY A 245 0.47 -11.49 -12.24
CA GLY A 245 1.39 -11.19 -13.34
C GLY A 245 1.16 -9.84 -14.03
N ASP A 246 0.33 -8.98 -13.44
CA ASP A 246 0.10 -7.62 -13.91
C ASP A 246 1.39 -6.75 -13.82
N PRO A 247 1.46 -5.65 -14.58
CA PRO A 247 2.62 -4.76 -14.56
C PRO A 247 2.65 -3.83 -13.34
N ASN A 248 1.72 -3.92 -12.39
CA ASN A 248 1.73 -3.06 -11.19
C ASN A 248 2.94 -3.37 -10.32
N LEU A 249 3.45 -2.37 -9.61
CA LEU A 249 4.40 -2.59 -8.52
C LEU A 249 3.60 -2.89 -7.25
N TRP A 250 4.00 -3.91 -6.51
CA TRP A 250 3.38 -4.39 -5.29
C TRP A 250 4.44 -4.38 -4.19
N ILE A 251 4.20 -3.63 -3.12
CA ILE A 251 5.17 -3.45 -2.05
C ILE A 251 4.52 -3.72 -0.70
N VAL A 252 5.23 -4.46 0.16
CA VAL A 252 4.88 -4.54 1.57
C VAL A 252 5.54 -3.36 2.25
N ASP A 253 4.75 -2.40 2.69
CA ASP A 253 5.22 -1.09 3.13
C ASP A 253 4.35 -0.46 4.22
N ASP A 254 4.91 0.46 4.99
CA ASP A 254 4.18 1.21 6.02
C ASP A 254 3.75 2.57 5.45
N VAL A 255 2.45 2.84 5.43
CA VAL A 255 1.90 4.13 4.97
C VAL A 255 2.37 5.32 5.80
N ALA A 256 2.94 5.09 6.98
CA ALA A 256 3.56 6.13 7.79
C ALA A 256 5.01 6.46 7.40
N ASN A 257 5.67 5.60 6.63
CA ASN A 257 7.06 5.77 6.18
C ASN A 257 7.26 5.00 4.87
N LEU A 258 6.65 5.52 3.79
CA LEU A 258 6.63 4.90 2.48
C LEU A 258 8.06 4.86 1.90
N ALA A 259 8.47 3.70 1.41
CA ALA A 259 9.72 3.49 0.69
C ALA A 259 9.71 4.09 -0.72
N LEU A 260 9.01 5.20 -0.93
CA LEU A 260 8.90 5.94 -2.19
C LEU A 260 9.61 7.29 -2.08
N ALA A 261 10.21 7.74 -3.18
CA ALA A 261 10.86 9.04 -3.30
C ALA A 261 9.87 10.19 -3.09
N ASP A 262 10.40 11.34 -2.68
CA ASP A 262 9.64 12.57 -2.51
C ASP A 262 9.09 13.06 -3.86
N ALA A 263 7.91 13.69 -3.86
CA ALA A 263 7.26 14.26 -5.04
C ALA A 263 7.20 13.30 -6.25
N SER A 264 7.09 12.00 -6.01
CA SER A 264 7.21 10.97 -7.04
C SER A 264 5.87 10.51 -7.60
N MET A 265 4.77 10.73 -6.87
CA MET A 265 3.42 10.29 -7.24
C MET A 265 2.54 11.44 -7.75
N ASP A 266 1.71 11.15 -8.75
CA ASP A 266 0.70 12.07 -9.27
C ASP A 266 -0.63 11.95 -8.52
N CYS A 267 -0.96 10.72 -8.11
CA CYS A 267 -2.20 10.41 -7.43
C CYS A 267 -1.97 9.40 -6.29
N ILE A 268 -2.55 9.66 -5.14
CA ILE A 268 -2.68 8.69 -4.04
C ILE A 268 -4.14 8.29 -3.91
N LEU A 269 -4.39 6.98 -3.87
CA LEU A 269 -5.64 6.37 -3.46
C LEU A 269 -5.49 5.88 -2.03
N ASN A 270 -6.53 6.08 -1.24
CA ASN A 270 -6.56 5.63 0.14
C ASN A 270 -7.99 5.17 0.46
N VAL A 271 -8.24 3.87 0.31
CA VAL A 271 -9.60 3.30 0.29
C VAL A 271 -9.89 2.52 1.58
N PHE A 272 -10.80 3.03 2.41
CA PHE A 272 -11.20 2.42 3.70
C PHE A 272 -10.04 2.11 4.67
N THR A 273 -8.91 2.79 4.51
CA THR A 273 -7.70 2.62 5.31
C THR A 273 -7.27 3.95 5.91
N PRO A 274 -6.58 4.01 7.08
CA PRO A 274 -6.10 5.26 7.65
C PRO A 274 -5.20 6.04 6.67
N ALA A 275 -5.21 7.37 6.81
CA ALA A 275 -4.38 8.28 6.01
C ALA A 275 -3.25 8.84 6.87
N ASN A 276 -2.04 8.93 6.31
CA ASN A 276 -0.95 9.72 6.87
C ASN A 276 -0.72 10.94 5.96
N TYR A 277 -1.35 12.07 6.31
CA TYR A 277 -1.30 13.27 5.46
C TYR A 277 0.10 13.87 5.35
N ARG A 278 0.93 13.76 6.40
CA ARG A 278 2.33 14.21 6.34
C ARG A 278 3.09 13.40 5.29
N GLU A 279 2.96 12.09 5.33
CA GLU A 279 3.66 11.22 4.39
C GLU A 279 3.10 11.31 2.97
N PHE A 280 1.79 11.48 2.83
CA PHE A 280 1.15 11.71 1.53
C PHE A 280 1.61 13.03 0.92
N ARG A 281 1.82 14.10 1.71
CA ARG A 281 2.40 15.36 1.23
C ARG A 281 3.82 15.18 0.71
N ARG A 282 4.63 14.36 1.39
CA ARG A 282 6.01 14.08 0.98
C ARG A 282 6.06 13.37 -0.37
N VAL A 283 5.21 12.37 -0.56
CA VAL A 283 5.25 11.48 -1.74
C VAL A 283 4.52 12.08 -2.95
N LEU A 284 3.45 12.86 -2.74
CA LEU A 284 2.77 13.55 -3.84
C LEU A 284 3.61 14.71 -4.38
N ARG A 285 3.65 14.84 -5.70
CA ARG A 285 4.19 16.07 -6.31
C ARG A 285 3.28 17.27 -5.98
N PRO A 286 3.79 18.51 -6.08
CA PRO A 286 2.94 19.69 -6.03
C PRO A 286 1.78 19.62 -7.03
N GLY A 287 0.56 19.88 -6.55
CA GLY A 287 -0.66 19.75 -7.36
C GLY A 287 -1.16 18.32 -7.56
N GLY A 288 -0.48 17.32 -6.98
CA GLY A 288 -0.91 15.93 -7.00
C GLY A 288 -2.22 15.71 -6.27
N MET A 289 -2.95 14.67 -6.67
CA MET A 289 -4.30 14.38 -6.23
C MET A 289 -4.33 13.33 -5.12
N LEU A 290 -5.17 13.54 -4.10
CA LEU A 290 -5.56 12.53 -3.13
C LEU A 290 -7.02 12.12 -3.34
N VAL A 291 -7.24 10.83 -3.53
CA VAL A 291 -8.56 10.19 -3.58
C VAL A 291 -8.75 9.35 -2.32
N LYS A 292 -9.56 9.85 -1.40
CA LYS A 292 -9.85 9.21 -0.11
C LYS A 292 -11.25 8.63 -0.15
N VAL A 293 -11.38 7.34 0.16
CA VAL A 293 -12.70 6.69 0.28
C VAL A 293 -12.97 6.36 1.73
N VAL A 294 -14.09 6.84 2.25
CA VAL A 294 -14.55 6.62 3.62
C VAL A 294 -15.88 5.88 3.65
N PRO A 295 -16.16 5.06 4.67
CA PRO A 295 -17.48 4.47 4.84
C PRO A 295 -18.47 5.59 5.17
N GLY A 296 -19.61 5.60 4.49
CA GLY A 296 -20.71 6.47 4.86
C GLY A 296 -21.48 5.93 6.08
N PRO A 297 -22.42 6.72 6.64
CA PRO A 297 -23.16 6.36 7.84
C PRO A 297 -23.96 5.05 7.66
N GLN A 298 -24.38 4.71 6.45
CA GLN A 298 -25.17 3.50 6.17
C GLN A 298 -24.29 2.27 5.87
N HIS A 299 -22.96 2.38 5.93
CA HIS A 299 -22.06 1.33 5.47
C HIS A 299 -22.16 0.07 6.32
N LEU A 300 -22.68 -1.03 5.81
CA LEU A 300 -22.94 -2.26 6.56
C LEU A 300 -23.84 -2.04 7.79
N GLU A 301 -24.72 -1.04 7.75
CA GLU A 301 -25.61 -0.71 8.87
C GLU A 301 -26.44 -1.91 9.34
N GLN A 302 -26.96 -2.71 8.41
CA GLN A 302 -27.75 -3.90 8.73
C GLN A 302 -26.94 -4.92 9.53
N LEU A 303 -25.67 -5.11 9.17
CA LEU A 303 -24.76 -6.00 9.90
C LEU A 303 -24.39 -5.40 11.27
N ARG A 304 -24.07 -4.11 11.33
CA ARG A 304 -23.76 -3.43 12.60
C ARG A 304 -24.90 -3.56 13.62
N ARG A 305 -26.15 -3.36 13.18
CA ARG A 305 -27.35 -3.56 14.03
C ARG A 305 -27.43 -4.97 14.59
N VAL A 306 -27.16 -6.00 13.78
CA VAL A 306 -27.14 -7.41 14.25
C VAL A 306 -26.01 -7.64 15.26
N LEU A 307 -24.88 -6.95 15.11
CA LEU A 307 -23.73 -7.05 15.99
C LEU A 307 -23.83 -6.18 17.25
N GLY A 308 -24.85 -5.31 17.36
CA GLY A 308 -24.92 -4.29 18.40
C GLY A 308 -23.79 -3.27 18.32
N ASP A 309 -23.21 -3.08 17.13
CA ASP A 309 -22.22 -2.04 16.85
C ASP A 309 -22.96 -0.73 16.54
N GLY A 310 -22.53 0.37 17.15
CA GLY A 310 -23.24 1.65 17.08
C GLY A 310 -23.23 2.31 15.70
N ASP A 311 -23.79 3.51 15.64
CA ASP A 311 -23.76 4.32 14.41
C ASP A 311 -22.33 4.68 14.02
N HIS A 312 -22.06 4.65 12.72
CA HIS A 312 -20.76 5.06 12.19
C HIS A 312 -20.76 6.56 11.91
N ASP A 313 -19.94 7.31 12.65
CA ASP A 313 -19.70 8.74 12.39
C ASP A 313 -18.47 8.90 11.48
N GLU A 314 -18.72 9.27 10.22
CA GLU A 314 -17.66 9.62 9.26
C GLU A 314 -17.14 11.06 9.44
N GLY A 315 -17.82 11.86 10.27
CA GLY A 315 -17.63 13.31 10.37
C GLY A 315 -16.20 13.70 10.71
N ASP A 316 -15.54 12.97 11.60
CA ASP A 316 -14.14 13.23 11.92
C ASP A 316 -13.20 13.02 10.74
N VAL A 317 -13.37 11.92 9.99
CA VAL A 317 -12.47 11.60 8.87
C VAL A 317 -12.68 12.59 7.73
N VAL A 318 -13.93 12.95 7.42
CA VAL A 318 -14.25 13.96 6.40
C VAL A 318 -13.70 15.33 6.81
N ARG A 319 -13.89 15.74 8.08
CA ARG A 319 -13.33 17.00 8.61
C ARG A 319 -11.80 17.03 8.52
N ILE A 320 -11.12 15.95 8.90
CA ILE A 320 -9.66 15.85 8.80
C ILE A 320 -9.21 15.96 7.34
N PHE A 321 -9.91 15.31 6.39
CA PHE A 321 -9.62 15.45 4.97
C PHE A 321 -9.75 16.91 4.51
N GLN A 322 -10.88 17.55 4.79
CA GLN A 322 -11.15 18.95 4.40
C GLN A 322 -10.19 19.95 5.04
N ARG A 323 -9.62 19.64 6.21
CA ARG A 323 -8.57 20.45 6.84
C ARG A 323 -7.25 20.35 6.08
N ASN A 324 -6.92 19.17 5.57
CA ASN A 324 -5.64 18.89 4.91
C ASN A 324 -5.66 19.13 3.40
N CYS A 325 -6.84 19.12 2.78
CA CYS A 325 -7.01 19.18 1.33
C CYS A 325 -7.91 20.33 0.90
N ASP A 326 -7.58 20.95 -0.22
CA ASP A 326 -8.55 21.68 -1.02
C ASP A 326 -9.42 20.67 -1.76
N THR A 327 -10.66 20.52 -1.29
CA THR A 327 -11.59 19.51 -1.80
C THR A 327 -12.14 19.95 -3.14
N THR A 328 -11.92 19.14 -4.17
CA THR A 328 -12.36 19.39 -5.55
C THR A 328 -13.64 18.63 -5.89
N ALA A 329 -13.87 17.46 -5.28
CA ALA A 329 -15.10 16.71 -5.44
C ALA A 329 -15.44 15.85 -4.22
N VAL A 330 -16.74 15.62 -4.03
CA VAL A 330 -17.28 14.62 -3.10
C VAL A 330 -18.31 13.81 -3.86
N ILE A 331 -18.01 12.53 -4.08
CA ILE A 331 -18.83 11.64 -4.90
C ILE A 331 -19.45 10.58 -3.98
N PRO A 332 -20.79 10.57 -3.81
CA PRO A 332 -21.46 9.49 -3.08
C PRO A 332 -21.46 8.20 -3.91
N ALA A 333 -21.19 7.08 -3.25
CA ALA A 333 -21.21 5.75 -3.84
C ALA A 333 -21.95 4.79 -2.88
N THR A 334 -23.28 4.87 -2.90
CA THR A 334 -24.15 4.12 -2.01
C THR A 334 -25.00 3.14 -2.80
N ARG A 335 -25.02 1.87 -2.38
CA ARG A 335 -25.92 0.87 -2.95
C ARG A 335 -26.29 -0.18 -1.92
N THR A 336 -27.55 -0.60 -1.98
CA THR A 336 -28.10 -1.65 -1.13
C THR A 336 -28.30 -2.92 -1.96
N PHE A 337 -27.94 -4.05 -1.39
CA PHE A 337 -27.97 -5.35 -2.06
C PHE A 337 -28.57 -6.41 -1.16
N ASP A 338 -29.30 -7.34 -1.76
CA ASP A 338 -29.67 -8.57 -1.09
C ASP A 338 -28.44 -9.50 -0.96
N VAL A 339 -28.35 -10.19 0.17
CA VAL A 339 -27.27 -11.11 0.51
C VAL A 339 -27.88 -12.48 0.74
N PRO A 340 -27.69 -13.42 -0.21
CA PRO A 340 -28.04 -14.81 -0.02
C PRO A 340 -27.37 -15.39 1.24
N PRO A 341 -28.03 -16.25 2.02
CA PRO A 341 -27.48 -16.81 3.26
C PRO A 341 -26.09 -17.44 3.11
N GLU A 342 -25.82 -18.07 1.97
CA GLU A 342 -24.53 -18.70 1.67
C GLU A 342 -23.36 -17.72 1.53
N ARG A 343 -23.63 -16.42 1.30
CA ARG A 343 -22.61 -15.36 1.19
C ARG A 343 -22.30 -14.68 2.52
N VAL A 344 -23.15 -14.87 3.53
CA VAL A 344 -23.03 -14.24 4.85
C VAL A 344 -21.72 -14.64 5.56
N PRO A 345 -21.28 -15.93 5.56
CA PRO A 345 -20.01 -16.30 6.18
C PRO A 345 -18.81 -15.56 5.59
N THR A 346 -18.75 -15.40 4.26
CA THR A 346 -17.65 -14.67 3.60
C THR A 346 -17.69 -13.18 3.92
N LEU A 347 -18.88 -12.55 3.97
CA LEU A 347 -19.05 -11.16 4.44
C LEU A 347 -18.48 -10.98 5.86
N ILE A 348 -18.81 -11.89 6.77
CA ILE A 348 -18.31 -11.88 8.16
C ILE A 348 -16.80 -12.14 8.20
N GLY A 349 -16.30 -13.01 7.32
CA GLY A 349 -14.88 -13.34 7.21
C GLY A 349 -14.01 -12.16 6.79
N MET A 350 -14.55 -11.23 6.00
CA MET A 350 -13.82 -10.09 5.46
C MET A 350 -14.02 -8.76 6.20
N THR A 351 -14.84 -8.73 7.25
CA THR A 351 -15.19 -7.50 7.97
C THR A 351 -14.47 -7.38 9.32
N PRO A 352 -13.77 -6.26 9.58
CA PRO A 352 -13.20 -5.99 10.90
C PRO A 352 -14.21 -5.98 12.04
N LEU A 353 -15.50 -5.73 11.74
CA LEU A 353 -16.60 -5.77 12.71
C LEU A 353 -16.68 -7.12 13.45
N ALA A 354 -16.26 -8.20 12.79
CA ALA A 354 -16.32 -9.54 13.35
C ALA A 354 -15.05 -9.95 14.14
N PHE A 355 -14.00 -9.12 14.21
CA PHE A 355 -12.71 -9.53 14.82
C PHE A 355 -12.80 -9.91 16.30
N ARG A 356 -13.83 -9.45 17.01
CA ARG A 356 -14.05 -9.77 18.43
C ARG A 356 -14.96 -10.97 18.65
N LEU A 357 -15.52 -11.54 17.58
CA LEU A 357 -16.49 -12.62 17.65
C LEU A 357 -15.83 -13.98 17.52
N ASP A 358 -16.24 -14.92 18.37
CA ASP A 358 -15.90 -16.33 18.22
C ASP A 358 -16.69 -17.01 17.09
N GLU A 359 -16.34 -18.26 16.78
CA GLU A 359 -16.95 -19.01 15.68
C GLU A 359 -18.46 -19.26 15.90
N ALA A 360 -18.87 -19.55 17.13
CA ALA A 360 -20.29 -19.81 17.44
C ALA A 360 -21.14 -18.54 17.32
N GLN A 361 -20.57 -17.37 17.64
CA GLN A 361 -21.20 -16.06 17.44
C GLN A 361 -21.29 -15.74 15.94
N ARG A 362 -20.23 -15.99 15.17
CA ARG A 362 -20.20 -15.75 13.72
C ARG A 362 -21.28 -16.55 12.99
N GLN A 363 -21.48 -17.82 13.34
CA GLN A 363 -22.48 -18.69 12.71
C GLN A 363 -23.93 -18.29 12.97
N LYS A 364 -24.19 -17.48 14.00
CA LYS A 364 -25.55 -17.00 14.34
C LYS A 364 -25.94 -15.72 13.61
N ILE A 365 -24.99 -15.05 12.98
CA ILE A 365 -25.24 -13.80 12.27
C ILE A 365 -26.03 -14.12 11.00
N MET A 366 -27.21 -13.52 10.91
CA MET A 366 -28.05 -13.59 9.72
C MET A 366 -28.34 -12.18 9.24
N VAL A 367 -28.07 -11.94 7.96
CA VAL A 367 -28.38 -10.67 7.30
C VAL A 367 -28.80 -10.97 5.86
N SER A 368 -29.98 -10.48 5.47
CA SER A 368 -30.54 -10.68 4.13
C SER A 368 -30.25 -9.53 3.18
N ARG A 369 -29.78 -8.40 3.71
CA ARG A 369 -29.52 -7.17 2.95
C ARG A 369 -28.42 -6.36 3.61
N ILE A 370 -27.53 -5.81 2.81
CA ILE A 370 -26.49 -4.89 3.26
C ILE A 370 -26.49 -3.64 2.41
N THR A 371 -26.02 -2.54 2.99
CA THR A 371 -25.73 -1.32 2.24
C THR A 371 -24.24 -1.08 2.21
N ILE A 372 -23.67 -0.99 1.02
CA ILE A 372 -22.29 -0.54 0.84
C ILE A 372 -22.37 0.96 0.54
N ASP A 373 -22.19 1.74 1.60
CA ASP A 373 -22.21 3.20 1.57
C ASP A 373 -20.80 3.76 1.64
N ALA A 374 -20.43 4.63 0.72
CA ALA A 374 -19.11 5.23 0.68
C ALA A 374 -19.14 6.65 0.13
N ARG A 375 -18.19 7.47 0.58
CA ARG A 375 -17.90 8.77 -0.01
C ARG A 375 -16.50 8.76 -0.59
N VAL A 376 -16.38 9.11 -1.87
CA VAL A 376 -15.11 9.36 -2.53
C VAL A 376 -14.82 10.85 -2.45
N LEU A 377 -13.86 11.21 -1.61
CA LEU A 377 -13.37 12.56 -1.43
C LEU A 377 -12.16 12.76 -2.33
N VAL A 378 -12.20 13.79 -3.16
CA VAL A 378 -11.10 14.13 -4.08
C VAL A 378 -10.61 15.52 -3.72
N GLY A 379 -9.29 15.68 -3.66
CA GLY A 379 -8.69 16.97 -3.36
C GLY A 379 -7.20 17.01 -3.57
N VAL A 380 -6.64 18.22 -3.52
CA VAL A 380 -5.21 18.48 -3.57
C VAL A 380 -4.74 18.78 -2.15
N LEU A 381 -3.62 18.20 -1.72
CA LEU A 381 -3.08 18.47 -0.39
C LEU A 381 -2.64 19.93 -0.30
N ARG A 382 -3.08 20.61 0.76
CA ARG A 382 -2.55 21.92 1.11
C ARG A 382 -1.07 21.78 1.49
N PRO A 383 -0.22 22.78 1.17
CA PRO A 383 1.12 22.86 1.74
C PRO A 383 1.06 22.79 3.27
N ASP A 384 2.12 22.32 3.92
CA ASP A 384 2.22 22.48 5.36
C ASP A 384 2.19 23.98 5.69
N GLU A 385 1.26 24.40 6.55
CA GLU A 385 1.25 25.76 7.06
C GLU A 385 2.54 25.94 7.89
N THR A 386 3.48 26.74 7.39
CA THR A 386 4.61 27.17 8.22
C THR A 386 4.06 28.01 9.39
N PRO A 387 4.70 27.99 10.57
CA PRO A 387 4.29 28.82 11.70
C PRO A 387 4.12 30.30 11.33
N ASP A 388 4.90 30.80 10.36
CA ASP A 388 4.82 32.18 9.85
C ASP A 388 3.52 32.48 9.11
N THR A 389 2.91 31.48 8.46
CA THR A 389 1.63 31.65 7.74
C THR A 389 0.48 31.83 8.74
N ILE A 390 0.52 31.12 9.88
CA ILE A 390 -0.47 31.25 10.97
C ILE A 390 -0.44 32.66 11.58
N ALA A 391 0.75 33.25 11.72
CA ALA A 391 0.91 34.60 12.27
C ALA A 391 0.38 35.71 11.32
N GLN A 392 0.46 35.51 10.01
CA GLN A 392 -0.05 36.48 9.04
C GLN A 392 -1.59 36.45 8.93
N THR A 393 -2.20 35.26 8.97
CA THR A 393 -3.67 35.10 8.91
C THR A 393 -4.36 35.59 10.19
N THR A 394 -3.71 35.45 11.35
CA THR A 394 -4.22 35.99 12.63
C THR A 394 -4.03 37.50 12.78
N ASN A 395 -3.08 38.12 12.06
CA ASN A 395 -2.95 39.58 12.02
C ASN A 395 -3.90 40.23 11.00
N GLN A 396 -4.15 39.62 9.84
CA GLN A 396 -5.14 40.16 8.89
C GLN A 396 -6.59 40.12 9.42
N SER A 397 -6.94 39.10 10.20
CA SER A 397 -8.26 39.01 10.85
C SER A 397 -8.43 39.98 12.03
N LYS A 398 -7.34 40.55 12.58
CA LYS A 398 -7.39 41.61 13.61
C LYS A 398 -7.36 43.03 13.03
N VAL A 399 -6.84 43.23 11.82
CA VAL A 399 -6.80 44.54 11.15
C VAL A 399 -8.12 44.85 10.45
N ASN A 400 -8.86 43.84 9.97
CA ASN A 400 -10.18 44.02 9.36
C ASN A 400 -11.34 44.15 10.36
N ASN A 401 -11.04 44.23 11.66
CA ASN A 401 -12.04 44.33 12.73
C ASN A 401 -11.75 45.53 13.67
N ARG A 402 -11.15 46.59 13.14
CA ARG A 402 -11.00 47.89 13.79
C ARG A 402 -11.60 49.01 12.96
#